data_AF-A0A927TA07-F1
#
_entry.id   AF-A0A927TA07-F1
#
_cell.length_a   1.000
_cell.length_b   1.000
_cell.length_c   1.000
_cell.angle_alpha   90.00
_cell.angle_beta   90.00
_cell.angle_gamma   90.00
#
_symmetry.space_group_name_H-M   'P 1'
#
loop_
_entity.id
_entity.type
_entity.pdbx_description
1 polymer ?
#
loop_
_entity_poly.entity_id
_entity_poly.type
_entity_poly.pdbx_seq_one_letter_code
_entity_poly.pdbx_strand_id
1 'polypeptide(L)'
;MFQKWKVIDYFACNAEKQQKYLERISQSDWDAGALMTKMLREGTFFEFTGEGSKFLLLIDTKKDLVASYCTYAHKDNIPNTELTPWMGFVYTYPEYRGKHLMWHLMDHVTKLCKKDKYSSFYISTGHEGLYEKYGAVFQEYLTELGGGQCRIYRKDVKTGYLVKANEWINSIFLFSGIGVLILSLSLFLGILLNRTNFTGVFFVMSVVGMLVIFTIPVWGLIFSVMGFLNGIFAGSREHRNILPTLLKLLVGLMVIVALFIGFLFIIDVATGI
;
A
#
# COMPACT_ATOMS: atom_id res chain seq x y z
N MET A 1 -16.23 -17.13 5.15
CA MET A 1 -16.85 -15.82 5.45
C MET A 1 -17.18 -15.15 4.12
N PHE A 2 -18.46 -15.01 3.73
CA PHE A 2 -18.81 -14.43 2.43
C PHE A 2 -18.39 -12.95 2.38
N GLN A 3 -17.68 -12.56 1.32
CA GLN A 3 -17.27 -11.18 1.08
C GLN A 3 -18.51 -10.29 0.92
N LYS A 4 -18.69 -9.33 1.84
CA LYS A 4 -19.86 -8.45 1.90
C LYS A 4 -19.90 -7.39 0.79
N TRP A 5 -18.73 -6.96 0.32
CA TRP A 5 -18.60 -5.85 -0.63
C TRP A 5 -17.86 -6.30 -1.89
N LYS A 6 -18.44 -6.02 -3.06
CA LYS A 6 -17.83 -6.36 -4.35
C LYS A 6 -17.80 -5.13 -5.24
N VAL A 7 -16.62 -4.77 -5.76
CA VAL A 7 -16.49 -3.74 -6.79
C VAL A 7 -16.71 -4.39 -8.15
N ILE A 8 -17.56 -3.79 -8.97
CA ILE A 8 -17.83 -4.19 -10.37
C ILE A 8 -17.77 -2.97 -11.28
N ASP A 9 -17.56 -3.21 -12.57
CA ASP A 9 -17.67 -2.20 -13.63
C ASP A 9 -19.10 -2.24 -14.21
N TYR A 10 -19.79 -1.10 -14.19
CA TYR A 10 -21.16 -0.97 -14.71
C TYR A 10 -21.26 -1.44 -16.17
N PHE A 11 -20.28 -1.07 -17.00
CA PHE A 11 -20.28 -1.41 -18.43
C PHE A 11 -19.92 -2.88 -18.70
N ALA A 12 -19.40 -3.61 -17.70
CA ALA A 12 -19.17 -5.05 -17.78
C ALA A 12 -20.40 -5.88 -17.36
N CYS A 13 -21.48 -5.23 -16.91
CA CYS A 13 -22.72 -5.89 -16.55
C CYS A 13 -23.61 -6.16 -17.77
N ASN A 14 -24.55 -7.09 -17.64
CA ASN A 14 -25.60 -7.27 -18.64
C ASN A 14 -26.66 -6.16 -18.54
N ALA A 15 -27.51 -6.05 -19.57
CA ALA A 15 -28.51 -4.99 -19.67
C ALA A 15 -29.49 -4.96 -18.47
N GLU A 16 -29.91 -6.11 -17.97
CA GLU A 16 -30.80 -6.21 -16.80
C GLU A 16 -30.18 -5.59 -15.54
N LYS A 17 -28.92 -5.93 -15.24
CA LYS A 17 -28.20 -5.36 -14.10
C LYS A 17 -27.90 -3.89 -14.29
N GLN A 18 -27.54 -3.48 -15.51
CA GLN A 18 -27.33 -2.07 -15.83
C GLN A 18 -28.59 -1.26 -15.55
N GLN A 19 -29.75 -1.72 -16.02
CA GLN A 19 -31.03 -1.06 -15.76
C GLN A 19 -31.35 -0.97 -14.26
N LYS A 20 -31.21 -2.09 -13.52
CA LYS A 20 -31.39 -2.12 -12.06
C LYS A 20 -30.50 -1.13 -11.33
N TYR A 21 -29.20 -1.08 -11.69
CA TYR A 21 -28.26 -0.19 -11.03
C TYR A 21 -28.47 1.27 -11.44
N LEU A 22 -28.86 1.54 -12.69
CA LEU A 22 -29.22 2.87 -13.17
C LEU A 22 -30.42 3.45 -12.41
N GLU A 23 -31.46 2.63 -12.18
CA GLU A 23 -32.61 3.03 -11.34
C GLU A 23 -32.14 3.42 -9.94
N ARG A 24 -31.26 2.63 -9.33
CA ARG A 24 -30.69 2.95 -8.03
C ARG A 24 -29.87 4.25 -8.06
N ILE A 25 -29.02 4.44 -9.06
CA ILE A 25 -28.18 5.64 -9.23
C ILE A 25 -29.06 6.89 -9.38
N SER A 26 -30.17 6.80 -10.10
CA SER A 26 -31.11 7.90 -10.28
C SER A 26 -31.80 8.37 -9.00
N GLN A 27 -31.72 7.59 -7.92
CA GLN A 27 -32.25 7.92 -6.61
C GLN A 27 -31.20 8.57 -5.67
N SER A 28 -30.00 8.93 -6.16
CA SER A 28 -28.99 9.55 -5.29
C SER A 28 -29.43 10.93 -4.79
N ASP A 29 -29.05 11.27 -3.55
CA ASP A 29 -29.32 12.59 -2.93
C ASP A 29 -28.28 13.67 -3.32
N TRP A 30 -27.47 13.41 -4.34
CA TRP A 30 -26.36 14.25 -4.76
C TRP A 30 -26.57 14.80 -6.17
N ASP A 31 -26.42 16.11 -6.35
CA ASP A 31 -26.66 16.81 -7.63
C ASP A 31 -25.87 16.21 -8.80
N ALA A 32 -24.59 15.86 -8.59
CA ALA A 32 -23.78 15.24 -9.64
C ALA A 32 -24.24 13.80 -9.99
N GLY A 33 -25.01 13.14 -9.12
CA GLY A 33 -25.64 11.85 -9.43
C GLY A 33 -26.75 11.97 -10.48
N ALA A 34 -27.45 13.12 -10.54
CA ALA A 34 -28.38 13.41 -11.63
C ALA A 34 -27.64 13.55 -12.98
N LEU A 35 -26.49 14.22 -12.98
CA LEU A 35 -25.62 14.30 -14.15
C LEU A 35 -25.12 12.92 -14.59
N MET A 36 -24.67 12.08 -13.65
CA MET A 36 -24.28 10.69 -13.94
C MET A 36 -25.42 9.90 -14.58
N THR A 37 -26.63 9.99 -14.02
CA THR A 37 -27.83 9.33 -14.57
C THR A 37 -28.12 9.77 -16.00
N LYS A 38 -28.01 11.09 -16.26
CA LYS A 38 -28.17 11.65 -17.61
C LYS A 38 -27.14 11.07 -18.58
N MET A 39 -25.85 11.10 -18.22
CA MET A 39 -24.76 10.56 -19.07
C MET A 39 -24.94 9.08 -19.40
N LEU A 40 -25.41 8.28 -18.44
CA LEU A 40 -25.66 6.85 -18.66
C LEU A 40 -26.86 6.59 -19.57
N ARG A 41 -27.92 7.40 -19.47
CA ARG A 41 -29.12 7.28 -20.32
C ARG A 41 -28.87 7.75 -21.75
N GLU A 42 -28.09 8.82 -21.91
CA GLU A 42 -27.78 9.42 -23.21
C GLU A 42 -26.58 8.76 -23.91
N GLY A 43 -25.84 7.89 -23.21
CA GLY A 43 -24.65 7.22 -23.76
C GLY A 43 -23.41 8.11 -23.84
N THR A 44 -23.42 9.29 -23.22
CA THR A 44 -22.35 10.30 -23.31
C THR A 44 -21.25 10.10 -22.26
N PHE A 45 -21.33 9.06 -21.42
CA PHE A 45 -20.36 8.80 -20.34
C PHE A 45 -18.90 8.88 -20.82
N PHE A 46 -18.54 8.16 -21.89
CA PHE A 46 -17.15 8.11 -22.38
C PHE A 46 -16.70 9.41 -23.05
N GLU A 47 -17.62 10.23 -23.55
CA GLU A 47 -17.31 11.56 -24.08
C GLU A 47 -16.79 12.47 -22.96
N PHE A 48 -17.44 12.43 -21.81
CA PHE A 48 -17.09 13.21 -20.62
C PHE A 48 -15.89 12.64 -19.86
N THR A 49 -15.82 11.32 -19.69
CA THR A 49 -14.77 10.68 -18.88
C THR A 49 -13.55 10.24 -19.69
N GLY A 50 -13.64 10.21 -21.02
CA GLY A 50 -12.61 9.68 -21.91
C GLY A 50 -12.74 8.16 -22.14
N GLU A 51 -12.30 7.72 -23.32
CA GLU A 51 -12.30 6.31 -23.72
C GLU A 51 -11.47 5.44 -22.78
N GLY A 52 -11.95 4.21 -22.51
CA GLY A 52 -11.30 3.28 -21.59
C GLY A 52 -11.58 3.52 -20.09
N SER A 53 -12.35 4.58 -19.78
CA SER A 53 -12.81 4.86 -18.42
C SER A 53 -13.73 3.77 -17.88
N LYS A 54 -13.90 3.74 -16.56
CA LYS A 54 -14.76 2.78 -15.87
C LYS A 54 -15.71 3.48 -14.92
N PHE A 55 -16.91 2.93 -14.81
CA PHE A 55 -17.84 3.34 -13.78
C PHE A 55 -17.96 2.22 -12.74
N LEU A 56 -17.31 2.42 -11.61
CA LEU A 56 -17.11 1.40 -10.59
C LEU A 56 -18.23 1.47 -9.55
N LEU A 57 -18.94 0.36 -9.38
CA LEU A 57 -20.00 0.21 -8.39
C LEU A 57 -19.53 -0.71 -7.27
N LEU A 58 -19.70 -0.27 -6.02
CA LEU A 58 -19.53 -1.12 -4.84
C LEU A 58 -20.89 -1.71 -4.45
N ILE A 59 -21.04 -3.02 -4.63
CA ILE A 59 -22.28 -3.75 -4.37
C ILE A 59 -22.26 -4.35 -2.96
N ASP A 60 -23.33 -4.14 -2.20
CA ASP A 60 -23.66 -4.97 -1.03
C ASP A 60 -24.15 -6.33 -1.55
N THR A 61 -23.32 -7.36 -1.46
CA THR A 61 -23.63 -8.69 -2.02
C THR A 61 -24.79 -9.38 -1.31
N LYS A 62 -25.15 -8.95 -0.09
CA LYS A 62 -26.28 -9.51 0.65
C LYS A 62 -27.62 -8.90 0.20
N LYS A 63 -27.61 -7.62 -0.16
CA LYS A 63 -28.81 -6.89 -0.59
C LYS A 63 -28.95 -6.78 -2.11
N ASP A 64 -27.86 -7.07 -2.82
CA ASP A 64 -27.70 -6.83 -4.26
C ASP A 64 -28.08 -5.40 -4.66
N LEU A 65 -27.52 -4.43 -3.92
CA LEU A 65 -27.73 -3.00 -4.10
C LEU A 65 -26.40 -2.26 -4.21
N VAL A 66 -26.40 -1.17 -4.99
CA VAL A 66 -25.28 -0.24 -5.06
C VAL A 66 -25.20 0.52 -3.73
N ALA A 67 -24.09 0.36 -3.02
CA ALA A 67 -23.80 1.01 -1.76
C ALA A 67 -22.96 2.30 -1.94
N SER A 68 -22.09 2.31 -2.95
CA SER A 68 -21.22 3.43 -3.28
C SER A 68 -20.76 3.29 -4.74
N TYR A 69 -20.34 4.38 -5.37
CA TYR A 69 -19.73 4.34 -6.70
C TYR A 69 -18.63 5.41 -6.85
N CYS A 70 -17.77 5.22 -7.85
CA CYS A 70 -16.84 6.22 -8.36
C CYS A 70 -16.55 5.99 -9.84
N THR A 71 -15.99 6.98 -10.52
CA THR A 71 -15.37 6.79 -11.83
C THR A 71 -13.87 6.53 -11.68
N TYR A 72 -13.33 5.77 -12.62
CA TYR A 72 -11.92 5.77 -12.98
C TYR A 72 -11.87 6.34 -14.40
N ALA A 73 -11.49 7.60 -14.52
CA ALA A 73 -11.69 8.40 -15.73
C ALA A 73 -10.36 8.87 -16.32
N HIS A 74 -10.27 8.97 -17.64
CA HIS A 74 -9.11 9.55 -18.30
C HIS A 74 -9.21 11.08 -18.48
N LYS A 75 -10.43 11.61 -18.41
CA LYS A 75 -10.78 13.04 -18.42
C LYS A 75 -11.66 13.38 -17.22
N ASP A 76 -11.61 14.64 -16.80
CA ASP A 76 -12.44 15.20 -15.73
C ASP A 76 -12.97 16.58 -16.16
N ASN A 77 -13.76 17.22 -15.31
CA ASN A 77 -14.27 18.59 -15.49
C ASN A 77 -13.17 19.67 -15.36
N ILE A 78 -11.90 19.27 -15.32
CA ILE A 78 -10.73 20.15 -15.26
C ILE A 78 -10.12 20.24 -16.67
N PRO A 79 -10.35 21.35 -17.40
CA PRO A 79 -9.79 21.53 -18.74
C PRO A 79 -8.28 21.80 -18.69
N ASN A 80 -7.62 21.64 -19.85
CA ASN A 80 -6.22 22.05 -20.08
C ASN A 80 -5.21 21.41 -19.12
N THR A 81 -5.37 20.13 -18.81
CA THR A 81 -4.49 19.40 -17.90
C THR A 81 -4.10 18.05 -18.49
N GLU A 82 -2.85 17.66 -18.25
CA GLU A 82 -2.32 16.34 -18.60
C GLU A 82 -2.47 15.33 -17.45
N LEU A 83 -3.10 15.75 -16.34
CA LEU A 83 -3.34 14.88 -15.19
C LEU A 83 -4.32 13.77 -15.60
N THR A 84 -3.90 12.52 -15.38
CA THR A 84 -4.68 11.33 -15.66
C THR A 84 -4.05 10.13 -14.93
N PRO A 85 -4.82 9.13 -14.49
CA PRO A 85 -6.29 9.06 -14.46
C PRO A 85 -6.88 9.78 -13.25
N TRP A 86 -8.19 10.03 -13.31
CA TRP A 86 -9.00 10.68 -12.31
C TRP A 86 -9.89 9.67 -11.56
N MET A 87 -10.04 9.88 -10.25
CA MET A 87 -11.07 9.24 -9.44
C MET A 87 -12.17 10.27 -9.17
N GLY A 88 -13.16 10.33 -10.07
CA GLY A 88 -14.27 11.26 -10.02
C GLY A 88 -15.57 10.62 -9.52
N PHE A 89 -16.65 11.39 -9.50
CA PHE A 89 -18.01 10.94 -9.14
C PHE A 89 -18.06 10.05 -7.89
N VAL A 90 -17.34 10.42 -6.84
CA VAL A 90 -17.22 9.61 -5.62
C VAL A 90 -18.43 9.83 -4.74
N TYR A 91 -19.27 8.80 -4.57
CA TYR A 91 -20.49 8.91 -3.78
C TYR A 91 -20.78 7.65 -2.98
N THR A 92 -21.23 7.82 -1.74
CA THR A 92 -21.74 6.76 -0.86
C THR A 92 -23.13 7.13 -0.38
N TYR A 93 -24.09 6.22 -0.59
CA TYR A 93 -25.48 6.42 -0.16
C TYR A 93 -25.57 6.60 1.36
N PRO A 94 -26.47 7.48 1.87
CA PRO A 94 -26.58 7.83 3.29
C PRO A 94 -26.58 6.63 4.25
N GLU A 95 -27.37 5.59 3.97
CA GLU A 95 -27.50 4.39 4.80
C GLU A 95 -26.25 3.49 4.79
N TYR A 96 -25.27 3.81 3.96
CA TYR A 96 -23.98 3.14 3.84
C TYR A 96 -22.79 3.98 4.31
N ARG A 97 -22.99 5.26 4.67
CA ARG A 97 -21.93 6.14 5.20
C ARG A 97 -21.41 5.62 6.55
N GLY A 98 -20.20 6.03 6.93
CA GLY A 98 -19.52 5.57 8.16
C GLY A 98 -18.98 4.14 8.12
N LYS A 99 -19.08 3.43 6.98
CA LYS A 99 -18.61 2.04 6.81
C LYS A 99 -17.30 1.92 6.03
N HIS A 100 -16.56 3.02 5.86
CA HIS A 100 -15.30 3.10 5.09
C HIS A 100 -15.38 2.56 3.64
N LEU A 101 -16.55 2.62 3.00
CA LEU A 101 -16.76 2.04 1.67
C LEU A 101 -15.91 2.67 0.56
N MET A 102 -15.62 3.97 0.67
CA MET A 102 -14.72 4.66 -0.25
C MET A 102 -13.32 4.03 -0.30
N TRP A 103 -12.85 3.41 0.80
CA TRP A 103 -11.58 2.69 0.80
C TRP A 103 -11.57 1.56 -0.23
N HIS A 104 -12.65 0.79 -0.33
CA HIS A 104 -12.75 -0.33 -1.28
C HIS A 104 -12.70 0.15 -2.74
N LEU A 105 -13.38 1.27 -3.03
CA LEU A 105 -13.34 1.90 -4.35
C LEU A 105 -11.94 2.44 -4.66
N MET A 106 -11.34 3.16 -3.73
CA MET A 106 -10.01 3.75 -3.90
C MET A 106 -8.91 2.69 -4.02
N ASP A 107 -8.99 1.59 -3.28
CA ASP A 107 -8.10 0.44 -3.43
C ASP A 107 -8.27 -0.22 -4.80
N HIS A 108 -9.51 -0.32 -5.30
CA HIS A 108 -9.77 -0.83 -6.64
C HIS A 108 -9.20 0.09 -7.74
N VAL A 109 -9.39 1.41 -7.61
CA VAL A 109 -8.77 2.41 -8.50
C VAL A 109 -7.25 2.29 -8.47
N THR A 110 -6.65 2.11 -7.29
CA THR A 110 -5.21 1.90 -7.14
C THR A 110 -4.74 0.66 -7.91
N LYS A 111 -5.52 -0.43 -7.91
CA LYS A 111 -5.22 -1.65 -8.67
C LYS A 111 -5.35 -1.44 -10.18
N LEU A 112 -6.34 -0.68 -10.63
CA LEU A 112 -6.49 -0.30 -12.04
C LEU A 112 -5.29 0.55 -12.50
N CYS A 113 -4.90 1.56 -11.71
CA CYS A 113 -3.71 2.35 -12.01
C CYS A 113 -2.45 1.49 -12.14
N LYS A 114 -2.25 0.50 -11.25
CA LYS A 114 -1.13 -0.45 -11.34
C LYS A 114 -1.17 -1.25 -12.65
N LYS A 115 -2.36 -1.74 -13.02
CA LYS A 115 -2.58 -2.49 -14.26
C LYS A 115 -2.26 -1.65 -15.49
N ASP A 116 -2.68 -0.39 -15.46
CA ASP A 116 -2.52 0.56 -16.56
C ASP A 116 -1.19 1.32 -16.50
N LYS A 117 -0.30 0.95 -15.56
CA LYS A 117 1.05 1.49 -15.36
C LYS A 117 1.11 2.98 -14.98
N TYR A 118 0.04 3.51 -14.40
CA TYR A 118 0.03 4.84 -13.80
C TYR A 118 0.69 4.84 -12.42
N SER A 119 1.54 5.83 -12.17
CA SER A 119 2.22 6.02 -10.88
C SER A 119 1.38 6.73 -9.82
N SER A 120 0.31 7.40 -10.24
CA SER A 120 -0.61 8.15 -9.39
C SER A 120 -1.96 8.31 -10.08
N PHE A 121 -2.97 8.69 -9.32
CA PHE A 121 -4.24 9.19 -9.82
C PHE A 121 -4.65 10.46 -9.09
N TYR A 122 -5.60 11.19 -9.66
CA TYR A 122 -5.98 12.52 -9.23
C TYR A 122 -7.45 12.60 -8.83
N ILE A 123 -7.77 13.52 -7.93
CA ILE A 123 -9.13 13.76 -7.45
C ILE A 123 -9.35 15.28 -7.45
N SER A 124 -10.34 15.74 -8.20
CA SER A 124 -10.86 17.10 -8.11
C SER A 124 -11.94 17.14 -7.02
N THR A 125 -11.86 18.09 -6.09
CA THR A 125 -12.89 18.24 -5.06
C THR A 125 -12.91 19.63 -4.42
N GLY A 126 -14.08 20.03 -3.91
CA GLY A 126 -14.21 21.16 -2.98
C GLY A 126 -14.00 20.77 -1.51
N HIS A 127 -13.78 19.49 -1.19
CA HIS A 127 -13.68 19.01 0.19
C HIS A 127 -12.24 19.02 0.73
N GLU A 128 -12.13 19.23 2.04
CA GLU A 128 -10.89 19.10 2.82
C GLU A 128 -11.01 17.97 3.85
N GLY A 129 -9.91 17.27 4.12
CA GLY A 129 -9.78 16.26 5.16
C GLY A 129 -10.43 14.90 4.86
N LEU A 130 -11.10 14.72 3.73
CA LEU A 130 -11.70 13.44 3.35
C LEU A 130 -10.67 12.50 2.72
N TYR A 131 -9.96 12.95 1.70
CA TYR A 131 -9.09 12.11 0.86
C TYR A 131 -7.69 11.91 1.49
N GLU A 132 -7.28 12.85 2.34
CA GLU A 132 -6.04 12.84 3.12
C GLU A 132 -6.02 11.68 4.10
N LYS A 133 -7.18 11.32 4.67
CA LYS A 133 -7.35 10.12 5.51
C LYS A 133 -7.00 8.84 4.76
N TYR A 134 -7.02 8.88 3.43
CA TYR A 134 -6.68 7.77 2.55
C TYR A 134 -5.30 7.94 1.89
N GLY A 135 -4.51 8.93 2.31
CA GLY A 135 -3.16 9.18 1.81
C GLY A 135 -3.12 9.85 0.45
N ALA A 136 -4.17 10.57 0.05
CA ALA A 136 -4.06 11.55 -1.02
C ALA A 136 -3.42 12.83 -0.46
N VAL A 137 -2.61 13.51 -1.27
CA VAL A 137 -1.88 14.72 -0.90
C VAL A 137 -2.38 15.86 -1.76
N PHE A 138 -2.67 17.01 -1.15
CA PHE A 138 -3.03 18.22 -1.88
C PHE A 138 -1.88 18.63 -2.81
N GLN A 139 -2.20 18.92 -4.07
CA GLN A 139 -1.22 19.33 -5.06
C GLN A 139 -1.35 20.83 -5.38
N GLU A 140 -2.51 21.24 -5.87
CA GLU A 140 -2.74 22.61 -6.33
C GLU A 140 -4.25 22.92 -6.44
N TYR A 141 -4.58 24.16 -6.77
CA TYR A 141 -5.91 24.55 -7.21
C TYR A 141 -5.96 24.64 -8.73
N LEU A 142 -7.01 24.10 -9.34
CA LEU A 142 -7.29 24.28 -10.76
C LEU A 142 -8.72 24.77 -10.97
N THR A 143 -8.95 25.45 -12.10
CA THR A 143 -10.27 25.93 -12.48
C THR A 143 -11.04 24.81 -13.19
N GLU A 144 -12.24 24.51 -12.74
CA GLU A 144 -13.14 23.57 -13.42
C GLU A 144 -13.87 24.25 -14.60
N LEU A 145 -14.50 23.47 -15.48
CA LEU A 145 -15.23 23.98 -16.65
C LEU A 145 -16.30 25.05 -16.31
N GLY A 146 -16.86 25.01 -15.10
CA GLY A 146 -17.80 26.01 -14.59
C GLY A 146 -17.18 27.31 -14.09
N GLY A 147 -15.86 27.47 -14.17
CA GLY A 147 -15.11 28.63 -13.67
C GLY A 147 -14.82 28.60 -12.16
N GLY A 148 -15.33 27.62 -11.44
CA GLY A 148 -15.05 27.40 -10.02
C GLY A 148 -13.60 26.97 -9.78
N GLN A 149 -13.02 27.38 -8.65
CA GLN A 149 -11.75 26.84 -8.18
C GLN A 149 -12.01 25.51 -7.46
N CYS A 150 -11.29 24.46 -7.84
CA CYS A 150 -11.34 23.17 -7.17
C CYS A 150 -9.94 22.81 -6.64
N ARG A 151 -9.90 21.98 -5.60
CA ARG A 151 -8.65 21.42 -5.08
C ARG A 151 -8.33 20.15 -5.85
N ILE A 152 -7.07 20.01 -6.22
CA ILE A 152 -6.55 18.79 -6.84
C ILE A 152 -5.74 18.03 -5.81
N TYR A 153 -6.17 16.81 -5.52
CA TYR A 153 -5.41 15.85 -4.74
C TYR A 153 -4.75 14.84 -5.66
N ARG A 154 -3.51 14.47 -5.33
CA ARG A 154 -2.77 13.39 -5.96
C ARG A 154 -2.63 12.24 -4.98
N LYS A 155 -2.90 11.03 -5.43
CA LYS A 155 -2.64 9.81 -4.67
C LYS A 155 -1.63 8.94 -5.41
N ASP A 156 -0.48 8.73 -4.78
CA ASP A 156 0.55 7.86 -5.33
C ASP A 156 0.14 6.39 -5.22
N VAL A 157 0.32 5.69 -6.33
CA VAL A 157 0.12 4.26 -6.46
C VAL A 157 1.41 3.61 -5.98
N LYS A 158 1.49 3.34 -4.67
CA LYS A 158 2.66 2.65 -4.10
C LYS A 158 2.90 1.34 -4.86
N THR A 159 4.04 1.26 -5.55
CA THR A 159 4.48 0.05 -6.22
C THR A 159 4.59 -1.05 -5.17
N GLY A 160 4.06 -2.25 -5.45
CA GLY A 160 4.00 -3.35 -4.48
C GLY A 160 5.36 -3.77 -3.88
N TYR A 161 6.46 -3.30 -4.45
CA TYR A 161 7.81 -3.47 -3.92
C TYR A 161 8.00 -2.86 -2.52
N LEU A 162 7.51 -1.64 -2.25
CA LEU A 162 7.73 -1.00 -0.95
C LEU A 162 6.89 -1.65 0.17
N VAL A 163 5.68 -2.13 -0.16
CA VAL A 163 4.83 -2.85 0.79
C VAL A 163 5.40 -4.24 1.09
N LYS A 164 5.82 -4.99 0.07
CA LYS A 164 6.50 -6.28 0.27
C LYS A 164 7.82 -6.15 1.00
N ALA A 165 8.59 -5.10 0.74
CA ALA A 165 9.82 -4.82 1.48
C ALA A 165 9.52 -4.59 2.97
N ASN A 166 8.50 -3.80 3.30
CA ASN A 166 8.10 -3.59 4.69
C ASN A 166 7.53 -4.85 5.35
N GLU A 167 6.74 -5.67 4.66
CA GLU A 167 6.25 -6.96 5.18
C GLU A 167 7.41 -7.95 5.42
N TRP A 168 8.38 -8.00 4.49
CA TRP A 168 9.58 -8.81 4.63
C TRP A 168 10.47 -8.32 5.78
N ILE A 169 10.68 -7.00 5.89
CA ILE A 169 11.39 -6.37 7.01
C ILE A 169 10.69 -6.68 8.34
N ASN A 170 9.36 -6.55 8.41
CA ASN A 170 8.59 -6.88 9.61
C ASN A 170 8.64 -8.37 9.95
N SER A 171 8.71 -9.26 8.96
CA SER A 171 8.95 -10.69 9.21
C SER A 171 10.32 -10.94 9.83
N ILE A 172 11.37 -10.24 9.38
CA ILE A 172 12.72 -10.32 9.97
C ILE A 172 12.71 -9.87 11.43
N PHE A 173 11.99 -8.79 11.77
CA PHE A 173 11.83 -8.33 13.16
C PHE A 173 11.07 -9.32 14.05
N LEU A 174 10.06 -10.01 13.50
CA LEU A 174 9.36 -11.09 14.19
C LEU A 174 10.29 -12.28 14.46
N PHE A 175 11.11 -12.67 13.48
CA PHE A 175 12.08 -13.76 13.64
C PHE A 175 13.20 -13.40 14.63
N SER A 176 13.68 -12.16 14.68
CA SER A 176 14.69 -11.73 15.65
C SER A 176 14.14 -11.68 17.08
N GLY A 177 12.90 -11.22 17.27
CA GLY A 177 12.22 -11.23 18.57
C GLY A 177 11.96 -12.63 19.12
N ILE A 178 11.53 -13.57 18.26
CA ILE A 178 11.33 -14.98 18.63
C ILE A 178 12.68 -15.64 18.98
N GLY A 179 13.76 -15.34 18.25
CA GLY A 179 15.09 -15.85 18.54
C GLY A 179 15.60 -15.46 19.94
N VAL A 180 15.40 -14.19 20.33
CA VAL A 180 15.74 -13.71 21.68
C VAL A 180 14.91 -14.43 22.75
N LEU A 181 13.61 -14.62 22.53
CA LEU A 181 12.72 -15.32 23.47
C LEU A 181 13.10 -16.79 23.67
N ILE A 182 13.49 -17.49 22.60
CA ILE A 182 13.95 -18.88 22.65
C ILE A 182 15.26 -18.98 23.45
N LEU A 183 16.19 -18.04 23.27
CA LEU A 183 17.45 -17.99 24.01
C LEU A 183 17.22 -17.72 25.50
N SER A 184 16.36 -16.77 25.83
CA SER A 184 15.95 -16.47 27.21
C SER A 184 15.31 -17.67 27.90
N LEU A 185 14.42 -18.39 27.19
CA LEU A 185 13.74 -19.56 27.70
C LEU A 185 14.69 -20.74 27.89
N SER A 186 15.66 -20.91 26.96
CA SER A 186 16.70 -21.93 27.05
C SER A 186 17.63 -21.68 28.25
N LEU A 187 17.98 -20.42 28.52
CA LEU A 187 18.76 -20.03 29.70
C LEU A 187 17.98 -20.30 30.99
N PHE A 188 16.69 -19.94 31.03
CA PHE A 188 15.82 -20.17 32.18
C PHE A 188 15.62 -21.66 32.47
N LEU A 189 15.38 -22.47 31.43
CA LEU A 189 15.29 -23.94 31.55
C LEU A 189 16.62 -24.57 31.97
N GLY A 190 17.76 -24.06 31.48
CA GLY A 190 19.09 -24.51 31.89
C GLY A 190 19.37 -24.28 33.38
N ILE A 191 18.95 -23.12 33.91
CA ILE A 191 19.03 -22.79 35.34
C ILE A 191 18.09 -23.70 36.16
N LEU A 192 16.87 -23.94 35.68
CA LEU A 192 15.88 -24.81 36.34
C LEU A 192 16.28 -26.29 36.37
N LEU A 193 16.94 -26.79 35.34
CA LEU A 193 17.24 -28.21 35.18
C LEU A 193 18.57 -28.67 35.81
N ASN A 194 19.38 -27.75 36.35
CA ASN A 194 20.62 -27.99 37.09
C ASN A 194 21.39 -29.26 36.65
N ARG A 195 21.65 -29.40 35.33
CA ARG A 195 22.43 -30.51 34.77
C ARG A 195 23.84 -30.05 34.46
N THR A 196 24.78 -30.80 35.01
CA THR A 196 26.23 -30.61 35.07
C THR A 196 26.99 -30.70 33.74
N ASN A 197 26.43 -30.23 32.63
CA ASN A 197 27.15 -30.05 31.35
C ASN A 197 27.15 -28.57 30.93
N PHE A 198 27.63 -27.74 31.85
CA PHE A 198 27.66 -26.27 31.75
C PHE A 198 28.50 -25.79 30.56
N THR A 199 29.58 -26.49 30.20
CA THR A 199 30.55 -26.05 29.18
C THR A 199 30.02 -26.08 27.75
N GLY A 200 29.30 -27.14 27.34
CA GLY A 200 28.74 -27.24 25.99
C GLY A 200 27.57 -26.29 25.75
N VAL A 201 26.72 -26.08 26.76
CA VAL A 201 25.60 -25.14 26.68
C VAL A 201 26.09 -23.69 26.69
N PHE A 202 27.10 -23.36 27.52
CA PHE A 202 27.74 -22.04 27.48
C PHE A 202 28.40 -21.74 26.14
N PHE A 203 29.03 -22.73 25.51
CA PHE A 203 29.66 -22.55 24.20
C PHE A 203 28.64 -22.21 23.10
N VAL A 204 27.52 -22.93 23.05
CA VAL A 204 26.44 -22.64 22.08
C VAL A 204 25.76 -21.31 22.40
N MET A 205 25.55 -20.99 23.69
CA MET A 205 24.94 -19.73 24.11
C MET A 205 25.87 -18.52 23.89
N SER A 206 27.20 -18.66 24.02
CA SER A 206 28.15 -17.57 23.76
C SER A 206 28.26 -17.28 22.28
N VAL A 207 28.26 -18.30 21.43
CA VAL A 207 28.30 -18.13 19.96
C VAL A 207 27.02 -17.46 19.46
N VAL A 208 25.84 -17.88 19.93
CA VAL A 208 24.57 -17.25 19.52
C VAL A 208 24.38 -15.87 20.16
N GLY A 209 24.76 -15.71 21.43
CA GLY A 209 24.74 -14.42 22.11
C GLY A 209 25.67 -13.39 21.46
N MET A 210 26.87 -13.79 21.04
CA MET A 210 27.80 -12.92 20.29
C MET A 210 27.28 -12.59 18.89
N LEU A 211 26.70 -13.55 18.16
CA LEU A 211 26.07 -13.26 16.86
C LEU A 211 24.97 -12.21 16.99
N VAL A 212 24.20 -12.23 18.08
CA VAL A 212 23.18 -11.20 18.36
C VAL A 212 23.81 -9.86 18.76
N ILE A 213 24.83 -9.86 19.63
CA ILE A 213 25.51 -8.63 20.11
C ILE A 213 26.29 -7.93 19.00
N PHE A 214 26.93 -8.66 18.09
CA PHE A 214 27.67 -8.06 16.97
C PHE A 214 26.76 -7.62 15.82
N THR A 215 25.59 -8.24 15.64
CA THR A 215 24.67 -7.84 14.57
C THR A 215 23.86 -6.59 14.92
N ILE A 216 23.47 -6.38 16.18
CA ILE A 216 22.62 -5.23 16.59
C ILE A 216 23.25 -3.85 16.30
N PRO A 217 24.52 -3.56 16.64
CA PRO A 217 25.15 -2.26 16.34
C PRO A 217 25.32 -2.02 14.84
N VAL A 218 25.62 -3.10 14.10
CA VAL A 218 25.76 -3.05 12.64
C VAL A 218 24.41 -2.73 11.98
N TRP A 219 23.31 -3.34 12.45
CA TRP A 219 21.96 -2.98 12.02
C TRP A 219 21.63 -1.51 12.34
N GLY A 220 21.97 -1.02 13.54
CA GLY A 220 21.76 0.37 13.93
C GLY A 220 22.48 1.38 13.01
N LEU A 221 23.75 1.12 12.68
CA LEU A 221 24.52 1.95 11.75
C LEU A 221 23.89 1.96 10.34
N ILE A 222 23.44 0.79 9.88
CA ILE A 222 22.77 0.63 8.58
C ILE A 222 21.46 1.41 8.54
N PHE A 223 20.63 1.34 9.57
CA PHE A 223 19.39 2.12 9.61
C PHE A 223 19.66 3.63 9.58
N SER A 224 20.74 4.09 10.21
CA SER A 224 21.17 5.49 10.17
C SER A 224 21.62 5.91 8.75
N VAL A 225 22.45 5.09 8.09
CA VAL A 225 22.88 5.32 6.70
C VAL A 225 21.70 5.23 5.73
N MET A 226 20.77 4.29 5.93
CA MET A 226 19.56 4.16 5.11
C MET A 226 18.60 5.34 5.28
N GLY A 227 18.41 5.83 6.51
CA GLY A 227 17.62 7.02 6.78
C GLY A 227 18.23 8.26 6.11
N PHE A 228 19.55 8.39 6.16
CA PHE A 228 20.31 9.44 5.50
C PHE A 228 20.21 9.38 3.97
N LEU A 229 20.40 8.19 3.36
CA LEU A 229 20.28 8.00 1.92
C LEU A 229 18.84 8.24 1.43
N ASN A 230 17.84 7.77 2.16
CA ASN A 230 16.43 8.06 1.84
C ASN A 230 16.14 9.57 1.90
N GLY A 231 16.73 10.30 2.85
CA GLY A 231 16.59 11.76 2.95
C GLY A 231 17.24 12.50 1.79
N ILE A 232 18.43 12.07 1.35
CA ILE A 232 19.16 12.68 0.22
C ILE A 232 18.48 12.43 -1.13
N PHE A 233 17.91 11.24 -1.33
CA PHE A 233 17.38 10.81 -2.62
C PHE A 233 15.84 10.83 -2.71
N ALA A 234 15.15 11.43 -1.74
CA ALA A 234 13.71 11.63 -1.72
C ALA A 234 13.25 12.58 -2.86
N GLY A 235 13.22 12.07 -4.10
CA GLY A 235 12.74 12.80 -5.26
C GLY A 235 13.27 12.30 -6.60
N SER A 236 14.38 11.56 -6.65
CA SER A 236 14.98 11.16 -7.92
C SER A 236 14.37 9.87 -8.50
N ARG A 237 14.13 9.85 -9.81
CA ARG A 237 13.55 8.70 -10.54
C ARG A 237 14.48 7.48 -10.53
N GLU A 238 15.79 7.72 -10.51
CA GLU A 238 16.87 6.72 -10.49
C GLU A 238 16.94 5.93 -9.17
N HIS A 239 16.63 6.59 -8.04
CA HIS A 239 16.64 6.02 -6.70
C HIS A 239 15.76 4.76 -6.58
N ARG A 240 14.63 4.73 -7.28
CA ARG A 240 13.66 3.61 -7.20
C ARG A 240 14.17 2.30 -7.79
N ASN A 241 15.15 2.34 -8.69
CA ASN A 241 15.66 1.15 -9.38
C ASN A 241 16.98 0.63 -8.79
N ILE A 242 17.82 1.52 -8.25
CA ILE A 242 19.17 1.18 -7.78
C ILE A 242 19.15 0.70 -6.33
N LEU A 243 18.35 1.36 -5.47
CA LEU A 243 18.30 1.07 -4.03
C LEU A 243 18.01 -0.41 -3.70
N PRO A 244 17.07 -1.11 -4.38
CA PRO A 244 16.79 -2.52 -4.07
C PRO A 244 17.97 -3.45 -4.40
N THR A 245 18.69 -3.16 -5.48
CA THR A 245 19.84 -3.96 -5.92
C THR A 245 21.04 -3.73 -5.00
N LEU A 246 21.26 -2.47 -4.61
CA LEU A 246 22.30 -2.10 -3.65
C LEU A 246 22.04 -2.71 -2.27
N LEU A 247 20.77 -2.74 -1.85
CA LEU A 247 20.33 -3.39 -0.61
C LEU A 247 20.61 -4.90 -0.63
N LYS A 248 20.31 -5.59 -1.73
CA LYS A 248 20.62 -7.02 -1.89
C LYS A 248 22.11 -7.30 -1.83
N LEU A 249 22.93 -6.46 -2.46
CA LEU A 249 24.39 -6.61 -2.45
C LEU A 249 24.98 -6.37 -1.06
N LEU A 250 24.53 -5.34 -0.35
CA LEU A 250 24.97 -5.07 1.02
C LEU A 250 24.58 -6.21 1.98
N VAL A 251 23.33 -6.69 1.92
CA VAL A 251 22.90 -7.83 2.74
C VAL A 251 23.69 -9.09 2.41
N GLY A 252 23.95 -9.37 1.12
CA GLY A 252 24.77 -10.51 0.69
C GLY A 252 26.21 -10.44 1.21
N LEU A 253 26.87 -9.28 1.05
CA LEU A 253 28.22 -9.06 1.56
C LEU A 253 28.29 -9.24 3.09
N MET A 254 27.26 -8.78 3.80
CA MET A 254 27.20 -8.91 5.26
C MET A 254 27.06 -10.35 5.74
N VAL A 255 26.25 -11.16 5.06
CA VAL A 255 26.15 -12.61 5.38
C VAL A 255 27.52 -13.26 5.21
N ILE A 256 28.26 -12.90 4.15
CA ILE A 256 29.62 -13.41 3.92
C ILE A 256 30.57 -12.97 5.04
N VAL A 257 30.54 -11.70 5.46
CA VAL A 257 31.38 -11.20 6.56
C VAL A 257 31.04 -11.88 7.90
N ALA A 258 29.75 -12.05 8.21
CA ALA A 258 29.33 -12.72 9.44
C ALA A 258 29.76 -14.20 9.47
N LEU A 259 29.64 -14.91 8.34
CA LEU A 259 30.13 -16.28 8.20
C LEU A 259 31.65 -16.36 8.31
N PHE A 260 32.38 -15.40 7.74
CA PHE A 260 33.85 -15.34 7.81
C PHE A 260 34.35 -15.09 9.24
N ILE A 261 33.74 -14.14 9.96
CA ILE A 261 34.06 -13.88 11.38
C ILE A 261 33.75 -15.12 12.23
N GLY A 262 32.59 -15.75 12.01
CA GLY A 262 32.24 -17.00 12.69
C GLY A 262 33.25 -18.12 12.41
N PHE A 263 33.73 -18.23 11.17
CA PHE A 263 34.73 -19.22 10.78
C PHE A 263 36.10 -18.97 11.42
N LEU A 264 36.58 -17.72 11.44
CA LEU A 264 37.85 -17.36 12.09
C LEU A 264 37.83 -17.68 13.58
N PHE A 265 36.71 -17.46 14.26
CA PHE A 265 36.58 -17.75 15.68
C PHE A 265 36.47 -19.25 15.98
N ILE A 266 35.85 -20.04 15.10
CA ILE A 266 35.88 -21.51 15.20
C ILE A 266 37.31 -22.03 15.08
N ILE A 267 38.11 -21.45 14.17
CA ILE A 267 39.54 -21.78 14.06
C ILE A 267 40.26 -21.43 15.36
N ASP A 268 40.08 -20.21 15.88
CA ASP A 268 40.71 -19.72 17.12
C ASP A 268 40.47 -20.69 18.29
N VAL A 269 39.20 -21.05 18.53
CA VAL A 269 38.79 -22.02 19.56
C VAL A 269 39.35 -23.42 19.31
N ALA A 270 39.39 -23.88 18.05
CA ALA A 270 39.90 -25.21 17.71
C ALA A 270 41.44 -25.29 17.81
N THR A 271 42.15 -24.17 17.60
CA THR A 271 43.61 -24.10 17.70
C THR A 271 44.10 -23.73 19.09
N GLY A 272 43.24 -23.21 19.97
CA GLY A 272 43.57 -22.86 21.36
C GLY A 272 44.55 -21.68 21.47
N ILE A 273 44.55 -20.78 20.48
CA ILE A 273 45.32 -19.53 20.50
C ILE A 273 44.47 -18.44 21.17
#